data_AF-A0A968CDR2-F1
#
_entry.id   AF-A0A968CDR2-F1
#
_cell.length_a   1.000
_cell.length_b   1.000
_cell.length_c   1.000
_cell.angle_alpha   90.00
_cell.angle_beta   90.00
_cell.angle_gamma   90.00
#
_symmetry.space_group_name_H-M   'P 1'
#
loop_
_entity.id
_entity.type
_entity.pdbx_description
1 polymer ?
#
loop_
_entity_poly.entity_id
_entity_poly.type
_entity_poly.pdbx_seq_one_letter_code
_entity_poly.pdbx_strand_id
1 'polypeptide(L)'
;MIDNDLLGAVNRTVRGIDVTEASLGAKVIEDVVSGAGHFLGHEQTLDLMQREYLYPDVGDRLSPDDWVDAGATSVAGRAHERVKRTLATHFPGHLSPAVDAEIRRRFPILLDPAALTGDDRRW
;
A
#
# COMPACT_ATOMS: atom_id res chain seq x y z
N MET A 1 6.01 -6.53 5.21
CA MET A 1 5.18 -6.39 3.99
C MET A 1 3.74 -6.75 4.27
N ILE A 2 3.42 -7.98 4.66
CA ILE A 2 2.04 -8.36 5.03
C ILE A 2 1.52 -7.46 6.16
N ASP A 3 2.35 -7.22 7.18
CA ASP A 3 1.98 -6.32 8.27
C ASP A 3 1.77 -4.87 7.81
N ASN A 4 2.33 -4.44 6.67
CA ASN A 4 2.09 -3.09 6.15
C ASN A 4 0.64 -2.95 5.66
N ASP A 5 0.11 -3.97 4.97
CA ASP A 5 -1.30 -4.01 4.57
C ASP A 5 -2.21 -4.03 5.79
N LEU A 6 -1.87 -4.85 6.79
CA LEU A 6 -2.62 -4.93 8.04
C LEU A 6 -2.62 -3.59 8.78
N LEU A 7 -1.46 -2.95 8.93
CA LEU A 7 -1.33 -1.64 9.57
C LEU A 7 -2.11 -0.57 8.82
N GLY A 8 -2.11 -0.60 7.49
CA GLY A 8 -2.91 0.31 6.68
C GLY A 8 -4.41 0.13 6.96
N ALA A 9 -4.90 -1.11 6.99
CA ALA A 9 -6.30 -1.40 7.32
C ALA A 9 -6.66 -0.98 8.75
N VAL A 10 -5.80 -1.28 9.73
CA VAL A 10 -5.97 -0.88 11.12
C VAL A 10 -6.02 0.64 11.26
N ASN A 11 -5.10 1.37 10.63
CA ASN A 11 -5.09 2.84 10.66
C ASN A 11 -6.35 3.43 10.00
N ARG A 12 -6.82 2.82 8.91
CA ARG A 12 -8.09 3.19 8.29
C ARG A 12 -9.28 2.97 9.23
N THR A 13 -9.30 1.88 9.99
CA THR A 13 -10.32 1.63 11.02
C THR A 13 -10.23 2.65 12.16
N VAL A 14 -9.02 2.95 12.64
CA VAL A 14 -8.79 3.88 13.75
C VAL A 14 -9.15 5.32 13.40
N ARG A 15 -9.06 5.73 12.12
CA ARG A 15 -9.58 7.03 11.65
C ARG A 15 -11.05 7.25 12.02
N GLY A 16 -11.82 6.17 12.17
CA GLY A 16 -13.23 6.22 12.51
C GLY A 16 -14.13 6.47 11.30
N ILE A 17 -15.35 6.92 11.59
CA ILE A 17 -16.38 7.21 10.59
C ILE A 17 -16.66 8.70 10.63
N ASP A 18 -16.40 9.39 9.52
CA ASP A 18 -16.78 10.78 9.37
C ASP A 18 -18.30 10.87 9.17
N VAL A 19 -19.01 11.52 10.11
CA VAL A 19 -20.46 11.70 10.05
C VAL A 19 -20.77 13.13 9.63
N THR A 20 -21.18 13.29 8.39
CA THR A 20 -21.56 14.55 7.74
C THR A 20 -22.80 14.30 6.89
N GLU A 21 -23.52 15.35 6.50
CA GLU A 21 -24.67 15.21 5.61
C GLU A 21 -24.31 14.49 4.30
N ALA A 22 -23.13 14.77 3.75
CA ALA A 22 -22.63 14.08 2.56
C ALA A 22 -22.35 12.59 2.81
N SER A 23 -21.72 12.23 3.93
CA SER A 23 -21.37 10.83 4.22
C SER A 23 -22.56 9.97 4.66
N LEU A 24 -23.68 10.58 5.04
CA LEU A 24 -24.95 9.87 5.22
C LEU A 24 -25.53 9.34 3.91
N GLY A 25 -25.23 9.99 2.77
CA GLY A 25 -25.55 9.48 1.43
C GLY A 25 -27.03 9.43 1.08
N ALA A 26 -27.91 10.14 1.79
CA ALA A 26 -29.37 10.05 1.59
C ALA A 26 -29.80 10.34 0.14
N LYS A 27 -29.24 11.40 -0.46
CA LYS A 27 -29.49 11.73 -1.87
C LYS A 27 -28.97 10.67 -2.83
N VAL A 28 -27.79 10.12 -2.56
CA VAL A 28 -27.20 9.07 -3.40
C VAL A 28 -28.02 7.78 -3.33
N ILE A 29 -28.59 7.46 -2.17
CA ILE A 29 -29.53 6.34 -2.01
C ILE A 29 -30.78 6.59 -2.85
N GLU A 30 -31.38 7.78 -2.78
CA GLU A 30 -32.54 8.16 -3.60
C GLU A 30 -32.23 8.05 -5.10
N ASP A 31 -31.13 8.66 -5.56
CA ASP A 31 -30.70 8.65 -6.96
C ASP A 31 -30.48 7.22 -7.48
N VAL A 32 -29.91 6.34 -6.66
CA VAL A 32 -29.66 4.94 -7.03
C VAL A 32 -30.95 4.13 -7.06
N VAL A 33 -31.85 4.29 -6.09
CA VAL A 33 -33.13 3.56 -6.01
C VAL A 33 -34.05 3.96 -7.16
N SER A 34 -34.08 5.24 -7.52
CA SER A 34 -34.88 5.74 -8.64
C SER A 34 -34.21 5.57 -9.99
N GLY A 35 -32.93 5.18 -10.03
CA GLY A 35 -32.11 5.15 -11.23
C GLY A 35 -31.51 3.77 -11.53
N ALA A 36 -30.18 3.71 -11.54
CA ALA A 36 -29.41 2.55 -12.03
C ALA A 36 -29.57 1.27 -11.17
N GLY A 37 -30.11 1.38 -9.95
CA GLY A 37 -30.27 0.25 -9.04
C GLY A 37 -28.97 -0.26 -8.41
N HIS A 38 -27.82 0.39 -8.67
CA HIS A 38 -26.54 0.09 -8.03
C HIS A 38 -25.68 1.34 -7.84
N PHE A 39 -24.74 1.30 -6.88
CA PHE A 39 -23.87 2.43 -6.54
C PHE A 39 -22.59 2.53 -7.39
N LEU A 40 -22.24 1.48 -8.15
CA LEU A 40 -20.92 1.34 -8.80
C LEU A 40 -20.52 2.50 -9.73
N GLY A 41 -21.49 3.08 -10.44
CA GLY A 41 -21.26 4.19 -11.38
C GLY A 41 -21.51 5.58 -10.79
N HIS A 42 -21.89 5.67 -9.52
CA HIS A 42 -22.22 6.95 -8.90
C HIS A 42 -20.92 7.71 -8.54
N GLU A 43 -20.87 9.02 -8.81
CA GLU A 43 -19.69 9.87 -8.58
C GLU A 43 -19.17 9.77 -7.14
N GLN A 44 -20.07 9.87 -6.16
CA GLN A 44 -19.71 9.69 -4.75
C GLN A 44 -19.02 8.35 -4.46
N THR A 45 -19.45 7.25 -5.10
CA THR A 45 -18.82 5.93 -4.89
C THR A 45 -17.39 5.94 -5.38
N LEU A 46 -17.13 6.51 -6.55
CA LEU A 46 -15.79 6.62 -7.14
C LEU A 46 -14.86 7.47 -6.26
N ASP A 47 -15.37 8.59 -5.73
CA ASP A 47 -14.62 9.45 -4.81
C ASP A 47 -14.28 8.72 -3.49
N LEU A 48 -15.24 7.97 -2.93
CA LEU A 48 -15.01 7.20 -1.73
C LEU A 48 -14.03 6.04 -1.97
N MET A 49 -14.05 5.39 -3.14
CA MET A 49 -13.08 4.35 -3.50
C MET A 49 -11.63 4.82 -3.45
N GLN A 50 -11.38 6.11 -3.70
CA GLN A 50 -10.03 6.68 -3.65
C GLN A 50 -9.60 7.13 -2.24
N ARG A 51 -10.55 7.31 -1.31
CA ARG A 51 -10.31 7.89 0.02
C ARG A 51 -10.54 6.93 1.17
N GLU A 52 -11.60 6.15 1.10
CA GLU A 52 -12.10 5.33 2.19
C GLU A 52 -11.69 3.86 2.07
N TYR A 53 -11.22 3.43 0.90
CA TYR A 53 -10.76 2.06 0.66
C TYR A 53 -9.24 2.02 0.57
N LEU A 54 -8.64 1.12 1.35
CA LEU A 54 -7.25 0.76 1.18
C LEU A 54 -7.18 -0.54 0.37
N TYR A 55 -6.54 -0.47 -0.79
CA TYR A 55 -6.20 -1.66 -1.56
C TYR A 55 -4.89 -2.24 -1.03
N PRO A 56 -4.86 -3.55 -0.68
CA PRO A 56 -3.65 -4.18 -0.15
C PRO A 56 -2.56 -4.27 -1.23
N ASP A 57 -1.30 -4.09 -0.84
CA ASP A 57 -0.14 -4.26 -1.74
C ASP A 57 0.15 -5.74 -2.02
N VAL A 58 -0.10 -6.64 -1.06
CA VAL A 58 0.23 -8.07 -1.17
C VAL A 58 -0.97 -9.00 -0.97
N GLY A 59 -2.06 -8.51 -0.37
CA GLY A 59 -3.35 -9.21 -0.37
C GLY A 59 -3.89 -9.39 -1.80
N ASP A 60 -4.38 -10.58 -2.13
CA ASP A 60 -5.00 -10.84 -3.43
C ASP A 60 -6.52 -10.66 -3.32
N ARG A 61 -7.12 -9.99 -4.30
CA ARG A 61 -8.56 -9.72 -4.37
C ARG A 61 -9.21 -10.34 -5.61
N LEU A 62 -8.47 -11.14 -6.37
CA LEU A 62 -9.00 -11.92 -7.48
C LEU A 62 -10.05 -12.91 -6.98
N SER A 63 -10.95 -13.29 -7.89
CA SER A 63 -11.82 -14.43 -7.65
C SER A 63 -10.97 -15.70 -7.50
N PRO A 64 -11.48 -16.77 -6.85
CA PRO A 64 -10.71 -18.00 -6.69
C PRO A 64 -10.23 -18.58 -8.03
N ASP A 65 -11.07 -18.57 -9.06
CA ASP A 65 -10.73 -19.07 -10.39
C ASP A 65 -9.63 -18.21 -11.05
N ASP A 66 -9.78 -16.88 -11.02
CA ASP A 66 -8.77 -15.96 -11.56
C ASP A 66 -7.43 -16.07 -10.80
N TRP A 67 -7.47 -16.28 -9.48
CA TRP A 67 -6.28 -16.47 -8.66
C TRP A 67 -5.55 -17.77 -9.01
N VAL A 68 -6.29 -18.85 -9.26
CA VAL A 68 -5.72 -20.12 -9.74
C VAL A 68 -5.06 -19.92 -11.10
N ASP A 69 -5.76 -19.27 -12.05
CA ASP A 69 -5.24 -18.99 -13.39
C ASP A 69 -4.02 -18.06 -13.36
N ALA A 70 -3.95 -17.13 -12.40
CA ALA A 70 -2.81 -16.26 -12.14
C ALA A 70 -1.64 -16.94 -11.41
N GLY A 71 -1.69 -18.27 -11.21
CA GLY A 71 -0.60 -19.07 -10.65
C GLY A 71 -0.70 -19.34 -9.15
N ALA A 72 -1.85 -19.10 -8.53
CA ALA A 72 -2.18 -19.50 -7.16
C ALA A 72 -1.13 -19.06 -6.11
N THR A 73 -0.61 -17.83 -6.26
CA THR A 73 0.49 -17.37 -5.41
C THR A 73 0.04 -17.20 -3.95
N SER A 74 0.91 -17.57 -3.01
CA SER A 74 0.67 -17.30 -1.60
C SER A 74 0.96 -15.84 -1.26
N VAL A 75 0.29 -15.32 -0.23
CA VAL A 75 0.55 -13.96 0.28
C VAL A 75 2.01 -13.81 0.74
N ALA A 76 2.60 -14.85 1.33
CA ALA A 76 4.00 -14.88 1.72
C ALA A 76 4.93 -14.79 0.50
N GLY A 77 4.61 -15.48 -0.60
CA GLY A 77 5.34 -15.40 -1.86
C GLY A 77 5.33 -13.99 -2.45
N ARG A 78 4.13 -13.39 -2.59
CA ARG A 78 4.02 -11.99 -3.08
C ARG A 78 4.74 -10.99 -2.18
N ALA A 79 4.64 -11.18 -0.86
CA ALA A 79 5.36 -10.37 0.11
C ALA A 79 6.89 -10.49 -0.06
N HIS A 80 7.40 -11.70 -0.26
CA HIS A 80 8.82 -11.94 -0.48
C HIS A 80 9.33 -11.23 -1.74
N GLU A 81 8.62 -11.35 -2.86
CA GLU A 81 8.97 -10.66 -4.11
C GLU A 81 8.94 -9.14 -3.96
N ARG A 82 7.96 -8.60 -3.21
CA ARG A 82 7.92 -7.18 -2.88
C ARG A 82 9.12 -6.73 -2.05
N VAL A 83 9.52 -7.50 -1.03
CA VAL A 83 10.73 -7.21 -0.23
C VAL A 83 11.95 -7.15 -1.12
N LYS A 84 12.19 -8.20 -1.93
CA LYS A 84 13.36 -8.27 -2.83
C LYS A 84 13.41 -7.06 -3.75
N ARG A 85 12.29 -6.76 -4.41
CA ARG A 85 12.19 -5.58 -5.29
C ARG A 85 12.48 -4.28 -4.55
N THR A 86 11.89 -4.06 -3.37
CA THR A 86 12.13 -2.84 -2.60
C THR A 86 13.59 -2.70 -2.21
N LEU A 87 14.23 -3.78 -1.74
CA LEU A 87 15.64 -3.76 -1.36
C LEU A 87 16.59 -3.58 -2.55
N ALA A 88 16.19 -4.03 -3.75
CA ALA A 88 16.97 -3.88 -4.97
C ALA A 88 16.83 -2.49 -5.62
N THR A 89 15.74 -1.75 -5.37
CA THR A 89 15.45 -0.52 -6.12
C THR A 89 15.33 0.74 -5.27
N HIS A 90 15.16 0.63 -3.95
CA HIS A 90 14.91 1.77 -3.09
C HIS A 90 16.13 2.12 -2.22
N PHE A 91 16.80 3.21 -2.58
CA PHE A 91 17.99 3.73 -1.90
C PHE A 91 17.72 5.16 -1.38
N PRO A 92 17.36 5.34 -0.10
CA PRO A 92 16.98 6.64 0.43
C PRO A 92 18.16 7.63 0.46
N GLY A 93 18.00 8.79 -0.19
CA GLY A 93 19.00 9.87 -0.23
C GLY A 93 18.77 10.99 0.80
N HIS A 94 18.03 10.73 1.88
CA HIS A 94 17.65 11.78 2.85
C HIS A 94 18.77 12.18 3.82
N LEU A 95 19.85 11.39 3.91
CA LEU A 95 21.04 11.73 4.68
C LEU A 95 22.09 12.36 3.77
N SER A 96 22.63 13.51 4.17
CA SER A 96 23.76 14.11 3.45
C SER A 96 25.03 13.25 3.63
N PRO A 97 25.96 13.23 2.66
CA PRO A 97 27.21 12.49 2.78
C PRO A 97 28.03 12.87 4.03
N ALA A 98 27.99 14.14 4.44
CA ALA A 98 28.68 14.60 5.64
C ALA A 98 28.09 13.99 6.93
N VAL A 99 26.76 13.86 7.01
CA VAL A 99 26.08 13.24 8.15
C VAL A 99 26.33 11.73 8.19
N ASP A 100 26.26 11.05 7.05
CA ASP A 100 26.56 9.61 6.95
C ASP A 100 28.01 9.31 7.38
N ALA A 101 28.97 10.12 6.94
CA ALA A 101 30.38 9.99 7.34
C ALA A 101 30.58 10.14 8.86
N GLU A 102 29.91 11.10 9.49
CA GLU A 102 29.98 11.30 10.94
C GLU A 102 29.40 10.10 11.71
N ILE A 103 28.26 9.56 11.26
CA ILE A 103 27.64 8.38 11.87
C ILE A 103 28.58 7.16 11.77
N ARG A 104 29.17 6.91 10.60
CA ARG A 104 30.11 5.81 10.37
C ARG A 104 31.40 5.93 11.15
N ARG A 105 31.84 7.15 11.48
CA ARG A 105 32.97 7.38 12.39
C ARG A 105 32.63 6.96 13.84
N ARG A 106 31.38 7.17 14.25
CA ARG A 106 30.93 6.94 15.63
C ARG A 106 30.50 5.50 15.90
N PHE A 107 30.03 4.77 14.89
CA PHE A 107 29.49 3.42 15.03
C PHE A 107 30.15 2.45 14.04
N PRO A 108 30.37 1.17 14.43
CA PRO A 108 30.98 0.17 13.56
C PRO A 108 29.99 -0.29 12.47
N ILE A 109 29.79 0.53 11.45
CA ILE A 109 28.92 0.22 10.31
C ILE A 109 29.71 -0.58 9.27
N LEU A 110 29.35 -1.86 9.13
CA LEU A 110 29.99 -2.79 8.19
C LEU A 110 29.40 -2.77 6.78
N LEU A 111 28.38 -1.95 6.55
CA LEU A 111 27.72 -1.80 5.25
C LEU A 111 28.54 -0.84 4.37
N ASP A 112 29.01 -1.29 3.21
CA ASP A 112 29.69 -0.43 2.23
C ASP A 112 28.76 0.73 1.79
N PRO A 113 29.21 2.00 1.74
CA PRO A 113 28.43 3.09 1.16
C PRO A 113 27.90 2.83 -0.26
N ALA A 114 28.63 2.10 -1.11
CA ALA A 114 28.16 1.71 -2.44
C ALA A 114 26.97 0.73 -2.39
N ALA A 115 26.75 0.08 -1.24
CA ALA A 115 25.56 -0.73 -1.01
C ALA A 115 24.27 0.10 -0.86
N LEU A 116 24.43 1.40 -0.60
CA LEU A 116 23.34 2.37 -0.50
C LEU A 116 23.11 3.10 -1.83
N THR A 117 23.76 2.65 -2.91
CA THR A 117 23.54 3.12 -4.27
C THR A 117 23.09 1.93 -5.13
N GLY A 118 22.44 2.20 -6.26
CA GLY A 118 21.92 1.16 -7.17
C GLY A 118 22.96 0.25 -7.83
N ASP A 119 24.22 0.32 -7.40
CA ASP A 119 25.34 -0.48 -7.90
C ASP A 119 25.57 -1.76 -7.06
N ASP A 120 24.82 -1.97 -5.97
CA ASP A 120 24.91 -3.19 -5.15
C ASP A 120 24.28 -4.41 -5.84
N ARG A 121 24.93 -5.56 -5.73
CA ARG A 121 24.50 -6.86 -6.29
C ARG A 121 23.87 -7.80 -5.24
N ARG A 122 23.48 -7.26 -4.09
CA ARG A 122 23.08 -8.05 -2.92
C ARG A 122 21.66 -8.62 -2.99
N TRP A 123 20.79 -8.02 -3.81
CA TRP A 123 19.35 -8.30 -3.88
C TRP A 123 18.90 -8.68 -5.28
#